data_AF-A0A1E7WIH3-F1
#
_entry.id   AF-A0A1E7WIH3-F1
#
_cell.length_a   1.000
_cell.length_b   1.000
_cell.length_c   1.000
_cell.angle_alpha   90.00
_cell.angle_beta   90.00
_cell.angle_gamma   90.00
#
_symmetry.space_group_name_H-M   'P 1'
#
loop_
_entity.id
_entity.type
_entity.pdbx_description
1 polymer ?
#
loop_
_entity_poly.entity_id
_entity_poly.type
_entity_poly.pdbx_seq_one_letter_code
_entity_poly.pdbx_strand_id
1 'polypeptide(L)' 'MRLLAHGSANYAPVASNHAEPGRALNRQVELVAQ' A
#
# COMPACT_ATOMS: atom_id res chain seq x y z
N MET A 1 -17.29 -12.79 -7.61
CA MET A 1 -16.80 -12.03 -6.43
C MET A 1 -16.81 -10.55 -6.79
N ARG A 2 -17.26 -9.66 -5.90
CA ARG A 2 -17.26 -8.20 -6.16
C ARG A 2 -16.08 -7.47 -5.50
N LEU A 3 -15.36 -8.14 -4.60
CA LEU A 3 -14.18 -7.66 -3.88
C LEU A 3 -13.16 -8.80 -3.82
N LEU A 4 -11.88 -8.48 -4.03
CA LEU A 4 -10.75 -9.38 -3.83
C LEU A 4 -9.70 -8.66 -2.99
N ALA A 5 -9.23 -9.29 -1.91
CA ALA A 5 -8.11 -8.76 -1.14
C ALA A 5 -6.79 -9.06 -1.85
N HIS A 6 -5.94 -8.04 -2.01
CA HIS A 6 -4.60 -8.16 -2.57
C HIS A 6 -3.60 -7.38 -1.71
N GLY A 7 -2.47 -8.01 -1.36
CA GLY A 7 -1.40 -7.37 -0.59
C GLY A 7 -0.16 -7.13 -1.46
N SER A 8 0.23 -5.86 -1.62
CA SER A 8 1.41 -5.46 -2.40
C SER A 8 2.69 -5.30 -1.55
N ALA A 9 2.57 -5.31 -0.21
CA ALA A 9 3.70 -5.19 0.71
C ALA A 9 4.65 -4.03 0.31
N ASN A 10 5.92 -4.33 0.06
CA ASN A 10 6.96 -3.36 -0.29
C ASN A 10 7.17 -3.17 -1.80
N TYR A 11 6.32 -3.75 -2.66
CA TYR A 11 6.49 -3.70 -4.11
C TYR A 11 5.97 -2.40 -4.75
N ALA A 12 5.11 -1.66 -4.04
CA ALA A 12 4.55 -0.38 -4.51
C ALA A 12 4.57 0.70 -3.41
N PRO A 13 5.75 1.16 -2.96
CA PRO A 13 5.83 2.22 -1.96
C PRO A 13 5.46 3.58 -2.56
N VAL A 14 4.65 4.36 -1.85
CA VAL A 14 4.33 5.75 -2.21
C VAL A 14 5.33 6.74 -1.63
N ALA A 15 6.12 6.32 -0.64
CA ALA A 15 7.19 7.10 -0.03
C ALA A 15 8.41 6.24 0.32
N SER A 16 9.55 6.87 0.60
CA SER A 16 10.77 6.17 1.02
C SER A 16 10.58 5.44 2.36
N ASN A 17 10.99 4.17 2.44
CA ASN A 17 10.95 3.39 3.68
C ASN A 17 12.04 3.77 4.72
N HIS A 18 13.00 4.62 4.33
CA HIS A 18 14.16 4.95 5.16
C HIS A 18 13.81 5.73 6.43
N ALA A 19 12.72 6.50 6.41
CA ALA A 19 12.27 7.31 7.54
C ALA A 19 10.86 6.91 7.99
N GLU A 20 10.56 7.12 9.27
CA GLU A 20 9.24 6.76 9.84
C GLU A 20 8.06 7.46 9.14
N PRO A 21 8.14 8.76 8.76
CA PRO A 21 7.04 9.40 8.04
C PRO A 21 6.72 8.69 6.71
N GLY A 22 7.74 8.22 5.98
CA GLY A 22 7.52 7.49 4.73
C GLY A 22 6.93 6.10 4.95
N ARG A 23 7.36 5.38 6.01
CA ARG A 23 6.72 4.12 6.40
C ARG A 23 5.26 4.29 6.82
N ALA A 24 4.93 5.40 7.47
CA ALA A 24 3.55 5.71 7.83
C ALA A 24 2.67 5.90 6.58
N LEU A 25 3.19 6.58 5.56
CA LEU A 25 2.49 6.72 4.27
C LEU A 25 2.33 5.38 3.55
N ASN A 26 3.33 4.50 3.59
CA ASN A 26 3.26 3.20 2.91
C ASN A 26 2.31 2.19 3.58
N ARG A 27 1.90 2.41 4.83
CA ARG A 27 0.90 1.58 5.51
C ARG A 27 -0.51 2.03 5.13
N GLN A 28 -0.97 1.60 3.95
CA GLN A 28 -2.24 2.04 3.38
C GLN A 28 -3.09 0.91 2.80
N VAL A 29 -4.38 1.21 2.60
CA VAL A 29 -5.35 0.37 1.91
C VAL A 29 -5.94 1.18 0.76
N GLU A 30 -5.99 0.60 -0.44
CA GLU A 30 -6.50 1.23 -1.64
C GLU A 30 -7.71 0.46 -2.19
N LEU A 31 -8.70 1.19 -2.70
CA LEU A 31 -9.82 0.63 -3.46
C LEU A 31 -9.55 0.84 -4.95
N VAL A 32 -9.47 -0.24 -5.71
CA VAL A 32 -9.25 -0.22 -7.15
C VAL A 32 -10.37 -0.96 -7.88
N ALA A 33 -10.70 -0.51 -9.09
CA ALA A 33 -11.61 -1.25 -9.96
C ALA A 33 -11.02 -2.62 -10.29
N GLN A 34 -11.88 -3.66 -10.28
CA GLN A 34 -11.48 -5.03 -10.62
C GLN A 34 -11.38 -5.24 -12.12
#